data_AF-A0AAP3M5D5-F1
#
_entry.id   AF-A0AAP3M5D5-F1
#
_cell.length_a   1.000
_cell.length_b   1.000
_cell.length_c   1.000
_cell.angle_alpha   90.00
_cell.angle_beta   90.00
_cell.angle_gamma   90.00
#
_symmetry.space_group_name_H-M   'P 1'
#
loop_
_entity.id
_entity.type
_entity.pdbx_description
1 polymer ?
#
loop_
_entity_poly.entity_id
_entity_poly.type
_entity_poly.pdbx_seq_one_letter_code
_entity_poly.pdbx_strand_id
1 'polypeptide(L)'
;MSGNNEMQSALGALDEKLDALDTMTEVNSFLVSALREHEQELIRMSPQETREMLRQKARAYYRVDGGERPNPKALDLLEKTLGNGHTAEIIQFPGRR
;
A
#
# COMPACT_ATOMS: atom_id res chain seq x y z
N MET A 1 19.20 8.36 35.12
CA MET A 1 19.50 7.68 33.84
C MET A 1 18.25 7.24 33.06
N SER A 2 17.03 7.47 33.55
CA SER A 2 15.79 7.01 32.88
C SER A 2 15.30 7.90 31.72
N GLY A 3 15.49 9.22 31.80
CA GLY A 3 15.00 10.14 30.75
C GLY A 3 15.69 9.99 29.39
N ASN A 4 16.93 9.51 29.37
CA ASN A 4 17.66 9.28 28.11
C ASN A 4 17.14 8.04 27.37
N ASN A 5 16.69 7.01 28.10
CA ASN A 5 16.11 5.80 27.52
C ASN A 5 14.70 6.04 26.98
N GLU A 6 13.89 6.85 27.66
CA GLU A 6 12.54 7.21 27.20
C GLU A 6 12.58 8.07 25.93
N MET A 7 13.50 9.03 25.86
CA MET A 7 13.72 9.84 24.65
C MET A 7 14.21 8.99 23.47
N GLN A 8 15.17 8.09 23.69
CA GLN A 8 15.63 7.18 22.63
C GLN A 8 14.51 6.25 22.14
N SER A 9 13.68 5.75 23.05
CA SER A 9 12.53 4.92 22.68
C SER A 9 11.49 5.70 21.88
N ALA A 10 11.21 6.96 22.25
CA ALA A 10 10.27 7.81 21.52
C ALA A 10 10.77 8.17 20.11
N LEU A 11 12.08 8.44 19.97
CA LEU A 11 12.69 8.70 18.67
C LEU A 11 12.69 7.47 17.77
N GLY A 12 12.96 6.28 18.32
CA GLY A 12 12.85 5.02 17.57
C GLY A 12 11.43 4.75 17.10
N ALA A 13 10.43 4.95 17.98
CA ALA A 13 9.03 4.81 17.60
C ALA A 13 8.61 5.82 16.52
N LEU A 14 9.12 7.05 16.57
CA LEU A 14 8.84 8.06 15.54
C LEU A 14 9.45 7.66 14.19
N ASP A 15 10.68 7.16 14.18
CA ASP A 15 11.36 6.70 12.96
C ASP A 15 10.59 5.57 12.27
N GLU A 16 10.13 4.59 13.04
CA GLU A 16 9.25 3.52 12.54
C GLU A 16 7.95 4.04 11.92
N LYS A 17 7.36 5.10 12.50
CA LYS A 17 6.14 5.71 11.94
C LYS A 17 6.41 6.48 10.66
N LEU A 18 7.55 7.15 10.56
CA LEU A 18 7.95 7.88 9.35
C LEU A 18 8.23 6.91 8.20
N ASP A 19 8.94 5.81 8.47
CA ASP A 19 9.21 4.74 7.49
C ASP A 19 7.92 4.07 6.99
N ALA A 20 6.95 3.85 7.90
CA ALA A 20 5.63 3.35 7.52
C ALA A 20 4.87 4.34 6.63
N LEU A 21 4.90 5.64 6.95
CA LEU A 21 4.26 6.69 6.15
C LEU A 21 4.89 6.84 4.76
N ASP A 22 6.21 6.74 4.67
CA ASP A 22 6.94 6.76 3.40
C ASP A 22 6.53 5.56 2.53
N THR A 23 6.51 4.36 3.11
CA THR A 23 6.03 3.15 2.45
C THR A 23 4.59 3.29 1.94
N MET A 24 3.68 3.86 2.76
CA MET A 24 2.30 4.13 2.33
C MET A 24 2.23 5.15 1.19
N THR A 25 3.07 6.19 1.23
CA THR A 25 3.13 7.22 0.19
C THR A 25 3.57 6.62 -1.14
N GLU A 26 4.60 5.76 -1.12
CA GLU A 26 5.08 5.06 -2.31
C GLU A 26 4.03 4.09 -2.89
N VAL A 27 3.37 3.31 -2.04
CA VAL A 27 2.26 2.43 -2.44
C VAL A 27 1.11 3.22 -3.08
N ASN A 28 0.72 4.34 -2.47
CA ASN A 28 -0.33 5.20 -3.02
C ASN A 28 0.05 5.79 -4.37
N SER A 29 1.29 6.26 -4.51
CA SER A 29 1.79 6.78 -5.79
C SER A 29 1.73 5.70 -6.87
N PHE A 30 2.12 4.47 -6.55
CA PHE A 30 2.03 3.35 -7.48
C PHE A 30 0.59 3.07 -7.92
N LEU A 31 -0.35 3.01 -6.97
CA LEU A 31 -1.76 2.79 -7.29
C LEU A 31 -2.33 3.91 -8.17
N VAL A 32 -2.03 5.17 -7.86
CA VAL A 32 -2.47 6.32 -8.67
C VAL A 32 -1.89 6.26 -10.09
N SER A 33 -0.61 5.93 -10.23
CA SER A 33 0.02 5.76 -11.55
C SER A 33 -0.63 4.62 -12.33
N ALA A 34 -0.83 3.47 -11.69
CA ALA A 34 -1.48 2.32 -12.32
C ALA A 34 -2.93 2.64 -12.75
N LEU A 35 -3.68 3.40 -11.95
CA LEU A 35 -5.02 3.87 -12.29
C LEU A 35 -5.01 4.80 -13.52
N ARG A 36 -4.03 5.71 -13.60
CA ARG A 36 -3.90 6.66 -14.72
C ARG A 36 -3.47 5.97 -16.01
N GLU A 37 -2.55 5.02 -15.92
CA GLU A 37 -1.99 4.31 -17.08
C GLU A 37 -2.98 3.29 -17.67
N HIS A 38 -3.78 2.64 -16.81
CA HIS A 38 -4.67 1.54 -17.20
C HIS A 38 -6.15 1.89 -17.08
N GLU A 39 -6.52 3.17 -17.04
CA GLU A 39 -7.90 3.63 -16.78
C GLU A 39 -8.95 2.91 -17.65
N GLN A 40 -8.74 2.86 -18.96
CA GLN A 40 -9.68 2.24 -19.90
C GLN A 40 -9.82 0.72 -19.73
N GLU A 41 -8.74 0.07 -19.29
CA GLU A 41 -8.68 -1.37 -19.07
C GLU A 41 -9.36 -1.73 -17.74
N LEU A 42 -9.09 -0.93 -16.70
CA LEU A 42 -9.65 -1.05 -15.36
C LEU A 42 -11.17 -0.87 -15.32
N ILE A 43 -11.73 0.02 -16.13
CA ILE A 43 -13.19 0.22 -16.24
C ILE A 43 -13.91 -1.05 -16.70
N ARG A 44 -13.23 -1.93 -17.43
CA ARG A 44 -13.79 -3.16 -17.99
C ARG A 44 -13.47 -4.40 -17.16
N MET A 45 -12.56 -4.30 -16.20
CA MET A 45 -12.14 -5.40 -15.34
C MET A 45 -13.04 -5.54 -14.12
N SER A 46 -13.31 -6.78 -13.72
CA SER A 46 -13.88 -7.06 -12.41
C SER A 46 -12.91 -6.63 -11.30
N PRO A 47 -13.40 -6.38 -10.06
CA PRO A 47 -12.54 -6.07 -8.93
C PRO A 47 -11.46 -7.12 -8.65
N GLN A 48 -11.72 -8.40 -8.96
CA GLN A 48 -10.76 -9.49 -8.79
C GLN A 48 -9.65 -9.43 -9.86
N GLU A 49 -10.01 -9.21 -11.12
CA GLU A 49 -9.05 -9.05 -12.23
C GLU A 49 -8.17 -7.83 -12.02
N THR A 50 -8.75 -6.70 -11.58
CA THR A 50 -8.00 -5.49 -11.24
C THR A 50 -6.98 -5.75 -10.12
N ARG A 51 -7.37 -6.43 -9.05
CA ARG A 51 -6.45 -6.78 -7.95
C ARG A 51 -5.33 -7.69 -8.41
N GLU A 52 -5.64 -8.69 -9.24
CA GLU A 52 -4.63 -9.59 -9.80
C GLU A 52 -3.63 -8.83 -10.67
N MET A 53 -4.13 -7.99 -11.59
CA MET A 53 -3.29 -7.15 -12.44
C MET A 53 -2.37 -6.24 -11.61
N LEU A 54 -2.92 -5.54 -10.60
CA LEU A 54 -2.14 -4.66 -9.74
C LEU A 54 -1.08 -5.42 -8.94
N ARG A 55 -1.38 -6.64 -8.46
CA ARG A 55 -0.39 -7.51 -7.79
C ARG A 55 0.73 -7.94 -8.73
N GLN A 56 0.41 -8.31 -9.96
CA GLN A 56 1.41 -8.68 -10.97
C GLN A 56 2.33 -7.51 -11.31
N LYS A 57 1.76 -6.31 -11.48
CA LYS A 57 2.54 -5.07 -11.69
C LYS A 57 3.40 -4.72 -10.48
N ALA A 58 2.85 -4.81 -9.27
CA ALA A 58 3.61 -4.56 -8.05
C ALA A 58 4.81 -5.51 -7.94
N ARG A 59 4.62 -6.80 -8.24
CA ARG A 59 5.72 -7.78 -8.28
C ARG A 59 6.74 -7.48 -9.37
N ALA A 60 6.33 -6.99 -10.53
CA ALA A 60 7.27 -6.60 -11.58
C ALA A 60 8.08 -5.35 -11.18
N TYR A 61 7.45 -4.40 -10.49
CA TYR A 61 8.06 -3.12 -10.16
C TYR A 61 8.95 -3.18 -8.90
N TYR A 62 8.46 -3.82 -7.84
CA TYR A 62 9.09 -3.78 -6.51
C TYR A 62 9.89 -5.03 -6.12
N ARG A 63 9.94 -6.05 -6.98
CA ARG A 63 10.71 -7.29 -6.70
C ARG A 63 12.18 -6.97 -6.47
N VAL A 64 12.75 -7.61 -5.45
CA VAL A 64 14.16 -7.47 -5.07
C VAL A 64 15.09 -7.98 -6.17
N ASP A 65 14.74 -9.11 -6.78
CA ASP A 65 15.45 -9.71 -7.91
C ASP A 65 14.99 -9.13 -9.25
N GLY A 66 15.38 -7.89 -9.53
CA GLY A 66 15.28 -7.29 -10.86
C GLY A 66 14.01 -6.49 -11.15
N GLY A 67 13.30 -6.03 -10.11
CA GLY A 67 12.27 -5.00 -10.28
C GLY A 67 12.89 -3.64 -10.63
N GLU A 68 12.09 -2.76 -11.27
CA GLU A 68 12.54 -1.41 -11.64
C GLU A 68 12.95 -0.57 -10.43
N ARG A 69 12.25 -0.73 -9.30
CA ARG A 69 12.55 -0.06 -8.04
C ARG A 69 12.34 -1.02 -6.88
N PRO A 70 13.35 -1.79 -6.47
CA PRO A 70 13.22 -2.75 -5.37
C PRO A 70 12.73 -2.08 -4.09
N ASN A 71 11.52 -2.43 -3.65
CA ASN A 71 11.01 -2.04 -2.33
C ASN A 71 10.16 -3.20 -1.75
N PRO A 72 10.77 -4.10 -0.97
CA PRO A 72 10.07 -5.26 -0.41
C PRO A 72 8.97 -4.86 0.58
N LYS A 73 9.10 -3.72 1.29
CA LYS A 73 8.06 -3.23 2.22
C LYS A 73 6.83 -2.75 1.46
N ALA A 74 7.02 -2.00 0.38
CA ALA A 74 5.93 -1.55 -0.49
C ALA A 74 5.24 -2.74 -1.19
N LEU A 75 6.02 -3.74 -1.63
CA LEU A 75 5.47 -4.96 -2.21
C LEU A 75 4.61 -5.74 -1.22
N ASP A 76 5.10 -5.97 0.01
CA ASP A 76 4.35 -6.67 1.06
C ASP A 76 3.05 -5.91 1.42
N LEU A 77 3.10 -4.58 1.52
CA LEU A 77 1.91 -3.76 1.77
C LEU A 77 0.91 -3.83 0.60
N LEU A 78 1.38 -3.83 -0.65
CA LEU A 78 0.53 -4.01 -1.83
C LEU A 78 -0.09 -5.39 -1.89
N GLU A 79 0.66 -6.45 -1.57
CA GLU A 79 0.12 -7.81 -1.56
C GLU A 79 -0.92 -8.02 -0.44
N LYS A 80 -0.71 -7.40 0.73
CA LYS A 80 -1.69 -7.41 1.83
C LYS A 80 -2.96 -6.63 1.48
N THR A 81 -2.82 -5.44 0.91
CA THR A 81 -3.96 -4.56 0.56
C THR A 81 -4.77 -5.07 -0.63
N LEU A 82 -4.11 -5.63 -1.65
CA LEU A 82 -4.74 -6.18 -2.85
C LEU A 82 -5.10 -7.67 -2.72
N GLY A 83 -4.70 -8.31 -1.63
CA GLY A 83 -5.05 -9.69 -1.32
C GLY A 83 -6.56 -9.88 -1.10
N ASN A 84 -6.98 -11.14 -0.98
CA ASN A 84 -8.40 -11.51 -0.83
C ASN A 84 -9.00 -11.17 0.56
N GLY A 85 -8.39 -10.25 1.32
CA GLY A 85 -8.56 -10.18 2.77
C GLY A 85 -9.34 -8.99 3.33
N HIS A 86 -9.39 -7.84 2.66
CA HIS A 86 -10.04 -6.65 3.24
C HIS A 86 -11.07 -6.09 2.27
N THR A 87 -12.26 -6.67 2.28
CA THR A 87 -13.46 -5.87 2.05
C THR A 87 -13.47 -4.82 3.16
N ALA A 88 -13.04 -3.59 2.87
CA ALA A 88 -13.36 -2.49 3.76
C ALA A 88 -14.89 -2.52 3.94
N GLU A 89 -15.36 -2.75 5.16
CA GLU A 89 -16.78 -2.63 5.45
C GLU A 89 -17.20 -1.22 5.06
N ILE A 90 -18.03 -1.10 4.02
CA ILE A 90 -18.59 0.18 3.63
C ILE A 90 -19.49 0.60 4.80
N ILE A 91 -19.05 1.60 5.57
CA ILE A 91 -19.90 2.23 6.58
C ILE A 91 -21.06 2.87 5.83
N GLN A 92 -22.25 2.29 5.95
CA GLN A 92 -23.44 2.88 5.34
C GLN A 92 -23.77 4.18 6.05
N PHE A 93 -23.93 5.26 5.28
CA PHE A 93 -24.45 6.52 5.81
C PHE A 93 -25.88 6.28 6.32
N PRO A 94 -26.24 6.78 7.52
CA PRO A 94 -27.61 6.64 8.02
C PRO A 94 -28.57 7.33 7.06
N GLY A 95 -29.52 6.54 6.53
CA GLY A 95 -30.57 7.06 5.65
C GLY A 95 -31.36 8.15 6.37
N ARG A 96 -31.64 9.26 5.67
CA ARG A 96 -32.57 10.28 6.15
C ARG A 96 -33.96 9.63 6.25
N ARG A 97 -34.47 9.48 7.48
CA ARG A 97 -35.90 9.26 7.71
C ARG A 97 -36.67 10.52 7.35
#